data_AF-A0A0S9PQA0-F1
#
_entry.id   AF-A0A0S9PQA0-F1
#
_cell.length_a   1.000
_cell.length_b   1.000
_cell.length_c   1.000
_cell.angle_alpha   90.00
_cell.angle_beta   90.00
_cell.angle_gamma   90.00
#
_symmetry.space_group_name_H-M   'P 1'
#
loop_
_entity.id
_entity.type
_entity.pdbx_description
1 polymer ?
#
loop_
_entity_poly.entity_id
_entity_poly.type
_entity_poly.pdbx_seq_one_letter_code
_entity_poly.pdbx_strand_id
1 'polypeptide(L)' 'MEAMRASCGGDYLRLCAGMKPGGPEVKACFKRNRPNLSEGCSRAIAAYERSHGGPSDEADD' A
#
# COMPACT_ATOMS: atom_id res chain seq x y z
N MET A 1 -2.14 -10.42 -1.34
CA MET A 1 -2.59 -9.05 -1.69
C MET A 1 -3.94 -8.67 -1.11
N GLU A 2 -4.88 -9.60 -0.92
CA GLU A 2 -6.24 -9.31 -0.43
C GLU A 2 -6.28 -8.68 0.97
N ALA A 3 -5.51 -9.20 1.93
CA ALA A 3 -5.40 -8.63 3.28
C ALA A 3 -4.91 -7.18 3.29
N MET A 4 -4.03 -6.79 2.35
CA MET A 4 -3.56 -5.42 2.20
C MET A 4 -4.65 -4.52 1.61
N ARG A 5 -5.37 -4.98 0.58
CA ARG A 5 -6.51 -4.24 0.01
C ARG A 5 -7.62 -4.02 1.03
N ALA A 6 -7.95 -5.04 1.82
CA ALA A 6 -8.94 -4.94 2.89
C ALA A 6 -8.51 -3.96 4.00
N SER A 7 -7.25 -4.02 4.41
CA SER A 7 -6.71 -3.18 5.49
C SER A 7 -6.52 -1.71 5.08
N CYS A 8 -6.20 -1.46 3.80
CA CYS A 8 -5.89 -0.13 3.30
C CYS A 8 -7.02 0.54 2.51
N GLY A 9 -8.15 -0.12 2.27
CA GLY A 9 -9.24 0.41 1.43
C GLY A 9 -9.78 1.76 1.92
N GLY A 10 -10.05 1.89 3.22
CA GLY A 10 -10.51 3.15 3.80
C GLY A 10 -9.45 4.26 3.76
N ASP A 11 -8.19 3.93 4.04
CA ASP A 11 -7.08 4.88 3.96
C ASP A 11 -6.81 5.33 2.52
N TYR A 12 -6.95 4.42 1.55
CA TYR A 12 -6.86 4.73 0.13
C TYR A 12 -7.92 5.77 -0.27
N LEU A 13 -9.19 5.52 0.06
CA LEU A 13 -10.28 6.45 -0.27
C LEU A 13 -10.10 7.82 0.39
N ARG A 14 -9.52 7.87 1.59
CA ARG A 14 -9.34 9.11 2.35
C ARG A 14 -8.10 9.91 1.91
N LEU A 15 -7.01 9.24 1.54
CA LEU A 15 -5.69 9.87 1.38
C LEU A 15 -5.15 9.81 -0.05
N CYS A 16 -5.57 8.83 -0.83
CA CYS A 16 -4.99 8.46 -2.11
C CYS A 16 -6.01 8.30 -3.24
N ALA A 17 -7.25 8.78 -3.04
CA ALA A 17 -8.30 8.72 -4.04
C ALA A 17 -7.86 9.41 -5.34
N GLY A 18 -8.28 8.86 -6.48
CA GLY A 18 -7.94 9.36 -7.82
C GLY A 18 -6.65 8.79 -8.41
N MET A 19 -5.91 7.96 -7.69
CA MET A 19 -4.76 7.22 -8.22
C MET A 19 -5.18 5.86 -8.77
N LYS A 20 -4.36 5.23 -9.62
CA LYS A 20 -4.64 3.87 -10.10
C LYS A 20 -4.43 2.87 -8.96
N PRO A 21 -5.44 2.06 -8.57
CA PRO A 21 -5.28 1.06 -7.52
C PRO A 21 -4.14 0.09 -7.83
N GLY A 22 -3.28 -0.16 -6.85
CA GLY A 22 -2.10 -1.03 -7.00
C GLY A 22 -0.96 -0.44 -7.84
N GLY A 23 -1.11 0.78 -8.36
CA GLY A 23 -0.05 1.48 -9.08
C GLY A 23 1.06 2.05 -8.18
N PRO A 24 2.19 2.46 -8.77
CA PRO A 24 3.31 3.07 -8.04
C PRO A 24 2.89 4.39 -7.35
N GLU A 25 1.89 5.10 -7.89
CA GLU A 25 1.37 6.34 -7.31
C GLU A 25 0.73 6.08 -5.94
N VAL A 26 0.00 4.98 -5.79
CA VAL A 26 -0.64 4.59 -4.53
C VAL A 26 0.41 4.20 -3.49
N LYS A 27 1.45 3.47 -3.90
CA LYS A 27 2.60 3.13 -3.04
C LYS A 27 3.29 4.41 -2.53
N ALA A 28 3.55 5.37 -3.42
CA ALA A 28 4.13 6.66 -3.05
C ALA A 28 3.20 7.46 -2.12
N CYS A 29 1.89 7.45 -2.38
CA CYS A 29 0.91 8.11 -1.54
C CYS A 29 0.87 7.53 -0.12
N PHE A 30 0.84 6.21 0.03
CA PHE A 30 0.90 5.56 1.34
C PHE A 30 2.21 5.86 2.07
N LYS A 31 3.35 5.88 1.36
CA LYS A 31 4.64 6.24 1.96
C LYS A 31 4.64 7.67 2.52
N ARG A 32 4.09 8.63 1.78
CA ARG A 32 3.98 10.04 2.21
C ARG A 32 3.01 10.21 3.39
N ASN A 33 1.93 9.44 3.40
CA ASN A 33 0.90 9.53 4.42
C ASN A 33 1.06 8.53 5.57
N ARG A 34 2.22 7.85 5.69
CA ARG A 34 2.48 6.82 6.72
C ARG A 34 2.00 7.20 8.14
N PRO A 35 2.26 8.42 8.63
CA PRO A 35 1.79 8.85 9.95
C PRO A 35 0.26 8.97 10.09
N ASN A 36 -0.45 9.13 8.97
CA ASN A 36 -1.88 9.34 8.89
C ASN A 36 -2.67 8.06 8.54
N LEU A 37 -1.99 6.94 8.29
CA LEU A 37 -2.62 5.66 8.00
C LEU A 37 -3.21 5.05 9.26
N SER A 38 -4.25 4.24 9.10
CA SER A 38 -4.69 3.35 10.16
C SER A 38 -3.56 2.39 10.56
N GLU A 39 -3.61 1.92 11.80
CA GLU A 39 -2.66 0.91 12.29
C GLU A 39 -2.72 -0.36 11.42
N GLY A 40 -3.93 -0.77 11.02
CA GLY A 40 -4.17 -1.92 10.15
C GLY A 40 -3.45 -1.80 8.80
N CYS A 41 -3.63 -0.67 8.11
CA CYS A 41 -2.96 -0.45 6.83
C CYS A 41 -1.44 -0.33 6.98
N SER A 42 -0.96 0.35 8.04
CA SER A 42 0.47 0.47 8.32
C SER A 42 1.14 -0.88 8.52
N ARG A 43 0.51 -1.77 9.29
CA ARG A 43 0.99 -3.14 9.51
C ARG A 43 0.96 -3.97 8.23
N ALA A 44 -0.10 -3.84 7.43
CA ALA A 44 -0.24 -4.54 6.16
C ALA A 44 0.84 -4.13 5.15
N ILE A 45 1.14 -2.84 5.02
CA ILE A 45 2.24 -2.32 4.18
C ILE A 45 3.58 -2.86 4.67
N ALA A 46 3.85 -2.80 5.97
CA ALA A 46 5.10 -3.30 6.52
C ALA A 46 5.25 -4.82 6.30
N ALA A 47 4.17 -5.60 6.42
CA ALA A 47 4.17 -7.02 6.09
C ALA A 47 4.44 -7.25 4.60
N TYR A 48 3.78 -6.50 3.73
CA TYR A 48 4.00 -6.56 2.28
C TYR A 48 5.46 -6.26 1.92
N GLU A 49 6.04 -5.19 2.45
CA GLU A 49 7.45 -4.81 2.24
C GLU A 49 8.43 -5.88 2.73
N ARG A 50 8.14 -6.57 3.84
CA ARG A 50 8.98 -7.68 4.33
C ARG A 50 8.86 -8.92 3.44
N SER A 51 7.67 -9.21 2.92
CA SER A 51 7.42 -10.37 2.05
C SER A 51 7.95 -10.17 0.63
N HIS A 52 8.02 -8.92 0.16
CA HIS A 52 8.45 -8.55 -1.20
C HIS A 52 9.77 -7.75 -1.19
N GLY A 53 10.55 -7.84 -0.11
CA GLY A 53 11.75 -7.05 0.15
C GLY A 53 13.04 -7.57 -0.49
N GLY A 54 12.96 -8.10 -1.72
CA GLY A 54 14.12 -8.27 -2.61
C GLY A 54 14.11 -7.18 -3.70
N PRO A 55 15.27 -6.71 -4.21
CA PRO A 55 15.33 -5.68 -5.24
C PRO A 55 15.00 -6.30 -6.60
N SER A 56 13.72 -6.48 -6.88
CA SER A 56 13.23 -6.87 -8.20
C SER A 56 11.74 -6.53 -8.29
N ASP A 57 11.47 -5.23 -8.47
CA ASP A 57 10.31 -4.79 -9.24
C ASP A 57 10.50 -5.34 -10.67
N GLU A 58 10.18 -6.61 -10.92
CA GLU A 58 10.14 -7.19 -12.27
C GLU A 58 9.02 -8.22 -12.36
N ALA A 59 7.93 -7.82 -13.06
CA ALA A 59 6.92 -8.59 -13.78
C ALA A 59 6.13 -9.75 -13.09
N ASP A 60 4.95 -10.03 -13.67
CA ASP A 60 3.98 -11.14 -13.41
C ASP A 60 3.09 -11.00 -12.15
N ASP A 61 1.75 -11.01 -12.19
CA ASP A 61 0.69 -11.24 -13.21
C ASP A 61 -0.55 -10.39 -12.83
#